data_AF-A0A660XJN4-F1
#
_entry.id   AF-A0A660XJN4-F1
#
_cell.length_a   1.000
_cell.length_b   1.000
_cell.length_c   1.000
_cell.angle_alpha   90.00
_cell.angle_beta   90.00
_cell.angle_gamma   90.00
#
_symmetry.space_group_name_H-M   'P 1'
#
loop_
_entity.id
_entity.type
_entity.pdbx_description
1 polymer ?
#
loop_
_entity_poly.entity_id
_entity_poly.type
_entity_poly.pdbx_seq_one_letter_code
_entity_poly.pdbx_strand_id
1 'polypeptide(L)'
;VKALKEMGADIVIAVDISLHDKPKNIINALDVDQIANSMTVNRSIDLSLESADIVIRPETKGLMWYDFDRSPQLIRAGKNATENMITTINKLL
;
A
#
# COMPACT_ATOMS: atom_id res chain seq x y z
N VAL A 1 1.14 11.29 -1.07
CA VAL A 1 2.54 11.76 -1.29
C VAL A 1 2.65 13.26 -1.49
N LYS A 2 1.89 13.88 -2.41
CA LYS A 2 1.95 15.32 -2.74
C LYS A 2 2.01 16.26 -1.52
N ALA A 3 1.18 16.02 -0.50
CA ALA A 3 1.17 16.83 0.73
C ALA A 3 2.53 16.89 1.44
N LEU A 4 3.30 15.79 1.49
CA LEU A 4 4.63 15.78 2.11
C LEU A 4 5.63 16.62 1.30
N LYS A 5 5.53 16.60 -0.03
CA LYS A 5 6.35 17.46 -0.89
C LYS A 5 6.02 18.93 -0.70
N GLU A 6 4.73 19.26 -0.58
CA GLU A 6 4.28 20.62 -0.26
C GLU A 6 4.74 21.09 1.12
N MET A 7 4.91 20.15 2.06
CA MET A 7 5.52 20.40 3.38
C MET A 7 7.05 20.53 3.35
N GLY A 8 7.70 20.35 2.19
CA GLY A 8 9.15 20.48 2.04
C GLY A 8 9.94 19.25 2.48
N ALA A 9 9.34 18.06 2.47
CA ALA A 9 10.10 16.83 2.70
C ALA A 9 11.14 16.60 1.59
N ASP A 10 12.41 16.42 1.97
CA ASP A 10 13.49 16.11 1.03
C ASP A 10 13.35 14.71 0.41
N ILE A 11 12.84 13.76 1.20
CA ILE A 11 12.68 12.36 0.83
C ILE A 11 11.32 11.88 1.31
N VAL A 12 10.59 11.16 0.46
CA VAL A 12 9.32 10.50 0.78
C VAL A 12 9.45 8.99 0.68
N ILE A 13 9.32 8.32 1.82
CA ILE A 13 9.17 6.87 1.93
C ILE A 13 7.68 6.57 2.11
N ALA A 14 7.05 6.02 1.08
CA ALA A 14 5.65 5.63 1.11
C ALA A 14 5.49 4.17 1.54
N VAL A 15 4.41 3.87 2.26
CA VAL A 15 3.98 2.51 2.61
C VAL A 15 2.63 2.26 1.96
N ASP A 16 2.54 1.21 1.15
CA ASP A 16 1.33 0.84 0.43
C ASP A 16 0.81 -0.53 0.90
N ILE A 17 -0.41 -0.52 1.44
CA ILE A 17 -1.14 -1.70 1.93
C ILE A 17 -2.44 -1.91 1.13
N SER A 18 -2.58 -1.26 -0.03
CA SER A 18 -3.80 -1.36 -0.83
C SER A 18 -3.95 -2.74 -1.47
N LEU A 19 -5.20 -3.20 -1.55
CA LEU A 19 -5.53 -4.50 -2.12
C LEU A 19 -5.52 -4.42 -3.63
N HIS A 20 -4.53 -5.04 -4.25
CA HIS A 20 -4.40 -5.15 -5.71
C HIS A 20 -4.94 -6.48 -6.26
N ASP A 21 -5.56 -7.31 -5.42
CA ASP A 21 -6.07 -8.60 -5.85
C ASP A 21 -7.18 -8.46 -6.88
N LYS A 22 -7.14 -9.32 -7.90
CA LYS A 22 -8.21 -9.40 -8.88
C LYS A 22 -9.48 -9.92 -8.20
N PRO A 23 -10.62 -9.25 -8.37
CA PRO A 23 -11.88 -9.74 -7.82
C PRO A 23 -12.18 -11.14 -8.35
N LYS A 24 -12.58 -12.03 -7.45
CA LYS A 24 -13.02 -13.38 -7.80
C LYS A 24 -14.54 -13.41 -7.74
N ASN A 25 -15.15 -13.73 -8.88
CA ASN A 25 -16.60 -13.87 -9.11
C ASN A 25 -17.37 -12.54 -9.19
N ILE A 26 -17.81 -12.21 -10.41
CA ILE A 26 -18.74 -11.11 -10.68
C ILE A 26 -20.10 -11.76 -10.88
N ILE A 27 -21.02 -11.55 -9.94
CA ILE A 27 -22.31 -12.25 -9.90
C ILE A 27 -23.45 -11.25 -10.15
N ASN A 28 -23.28 -10.00 -9.73
CA ASN A 28 -24.32 -8.97 -9.80
C ASN A 28 -23.74 -7.56 -10.06
N ALA A 29 -24.63 -6.57 -10.20
CA ALA A 29 -24.25 -5.18 -10.47
C ALA A 29 -23.50 -4.50 -9.31
N LEU A 30 -23.75 -4.89 -8.06
CA LEU A 30 -23.00 -4.38 -6.90
C LEU A 30 -21.55 -4.86 -6.95
N ASP A 31 -21.30 -6.10 -7.37
CA ASP A 31 -19.93 -6.60 -7.54
C ASP A 31 -19.19 -5.77 -8.61
N VAL A 32 -19.86 -5.43 -9.72
CA VAL A 32 -19.28 -4.58 -10.77
C VAL A 32 -18.91 -3.19 -10.23
N ASP A 33 -19.80 -2.57 -9.47
CA ASP A 33 -19.57 -1.27 -8.84
C ASP A 33 -18.39 -1.29 -7.87
N GLN A 34 -18.33 -2.29 -6.99
CA GLN A 34 -17.23 -2.45 -6.04
C GLN A 34 -15.88 -2.64 -6.73
N ILE A 35 -15.85 -3.40 -7.82
CA ILE A 35 -14.65 -3.63 -8.62
C ILE A 35 -14.20 -2.35 -9.30
N ALA A 36 -15.13 -1.65 -9.96
CA ALA A 36 -14.85 -0.39 -10.64
C ALA A 36 -14.32 0.68 -9.66
N ASN A 37 -14.92 0.77 -8.48
CA ASN A 37 -14.46 1.64 -7.41
C ASN A 37 -13.05 1.26 -6.93
N SER A 38 -12.80 -0.03 -6.68
CA SER A 38 -11.49 -0.52 -6.25
C SER A 38 -10.40 -0.23 -7.29
N MET A 39 -10.68 -0.41 -8.58
CA MET A 39 -9.76 -0.06 -9.67
C MET A 39 -9.45 1.44 -9.71
N THR A 40 -10.47 2.28 -9.54
CA THR A 40 -10.32 3.75 -9.50
C THR A 40 -9.45 4.19 -8.31
N VAL A 41 -9.71 3.63 -7.14
CA VAL A 41 -8.94 3.89 -5.91
C VAL A 41 -7.49 3.45 -6.10
N ASN A 42 -7.24 2.22 -6.56
CA ASN A 42 -5.89 1.71 -6.78
C ASN A 42 -5.13 2.55 -7.80
N ARG A 43 -5.77 2.94 -8.91
CA ARG A 43 -5.12 3.83 -9.89
C ARG A 43 -4.74 5.18 -9.30
N SER A 44 -5.57 5.73 -8.41
CA SER A 44 -5.28 6.99 -7.72
C SER A 44 -4.11 6.84 -6.74
N ILE A 45 -4.02 5.70 -6.06
CA ILE A 45 -2.89 5.35 -5.18
C ILE A 45 -1.61 5.23 -6.01
N ASP A 46 -1.63 4.48 -7.11
CA ASP A 46 -0.48 4.31 -8.01
C ASP A 46 0.08 5.65 -8.49
N LEU A 47 -0.79 6.54 -8.97
CA LEU A 47 -0.40 7.89 -9.40
C LEU A 47 0.20 8.72 -8.26
N SER A 48 -0.27 8.55 -7.03
CA SER A 48 0.34 9.21 -5.87
C SER A 48 1.73 8.65 -5.58
N LEU A 49 1.87 7.33 -5.63
CA LEU A 49 3.10 6.60 -5.32
C LEU A 49 4.20 6.81 -6.36
N GLU A 50 3.87 7.12 -7.62
CA GLU A 50 4.84 7.52 -8.66
C GLU A 50 5.74 8.69 -8.23
N SER A 51 5.27 9.51 -7.29
CA SER A 51 6.02 10.65 -6.77
C SER A 51 6.84 10.34 -5.50
N ALA A 52 6.80 9.14 -4.95
CA ALA A 52 7.61 8.74 -3.79
C ALA A 52 9.01 8.27 -4.22
N ASP A 53 10.02 8.50 -3.37
CA ASP A 53 11.40 8.06 -3.63
C ASP A 53 11.57 6.55 -3.35
N ILE A 54 10.85 6.06 -2.34
CA ILE A 54 10.78 4.64 -1.99
C ILE A 54 9.32 4.27 -1.72
N VAL A 55 8.90 3.09 -2.19
CA VAL A 55 7.61 2.49 -1.85
C VAL A 55 7.85 1.13 -1.20
N ILE A 56 7.46 0.99 0.05
CA ILE A 56 7.47 -0.26 0.81
C ILE A 56 6.09 -0.90 0.72
N ARG A 57 6.03 -2.17 0.31
CA ARG A 57 4.77 -2.95 0.21
C ARG A 57 4.82 -4.16 1.12
N PRO A 58 4.28 -4.07 2.35
CA PRO A 58 4.21 -5.20 3.27
C PRO A 58 3.32 -6.33 2.72
N GLU A 59 3.74 -7.58 2.90
CA GLU A 59 2.93 -8.75 2.57
C GLU A 59 1.80 -8.91 3.59
N THR A 60 0.59 -8.51 3.18
CA THR A 60 -0.62 -8.51 4.01
C THR A 60 -1.70 -9.43 3.46
N LYS A 61 -1.39 -10.26 2.46
CA LYS A 61 -2.38 -11.13 1.82
C LYS A 61 -3.05 -12.06 2.82
N GLY A 62 -4.38 -12.11 2.75
CA GLY A 62 -5.20 -12.93 3.63
C GLY A 62 -5.31 -12.40 5.06
N LEU A 63 -4.90 -11.15 5.33
CA LEU A 63 -5.17 -10.42 6.56
C LEU A 63 -6.19 -9.32 6.25
N MET A 64 -7.30 -9.31 6.98
CA MET A 64 -8.27 -8.24 6.86
C MET A 64 -7.91 -7.08 7.78
N TRP A 65 -8.28 -5.86 7.39
CA TRP A 65 -8.04 -4.65 8.19
C TRP A 65 -8.72 -4.70 9.57
N TYR A 66 -9.74 -5.55 9.73
CA TYR A 66 -10.47 -5.77 10.98
C TYR A 66 -9.99 -6.99 11.78
N ASP A 67 -8.95 -7.71 11.33
CA ASP A 67 -8.39 -8.87 12.04
C ASP A 67 -7.47 -8.44 13.20
N PHE A 68 -8.02 -7.77 14.22
CA PHE A 68 -7.22 -7.19 15.32
C PHE A 68 -6.39 -8.22 16.08
N ASP A 69 -6.86 -9.46 16.22
CA ASP A 69 -6.11 -10.56 16.84
C ASP A 69 -4.83 -10.93 16.06
N ARG A 70 -4.77 -10.59 14.77
CA ARG A 70 -3.62 -10.84 13.90
C ARG A 70 -2.73 -9.62 13.73
N SER A 71 -2.97 -8.54 14.49
CA SER A 71 -2.11 -7.35 14.50
C SER A 71 -0.61 -7.64 14.66
N PRO A 72 -0.17 -8.59 15.51
CA PRO A 72 1.26 -8.95 15.58
C PRO A 72 1.84 -9.47 14.26
N GLN A 73 1.03 -10.11 13.41
CA GLN A 73 1.45 -10.60 12.10
C GLN A 73 1.61 -9.43 11.12
N LEU A 74 0.67 -8.47 11.13
CA LEU A 74 0.73 -7.25 10.32
C LEU A 74 1.97 -6.40 10.66
N ILE A 75 2.27 -6.23 11.96
CA ILE A 75 3.47 -5.50 12.41
C ILE A 75 4.74 -6.19 11.90
N ARG A 76 4.82 -7.53 11.99
CA ARG A 76 5.96 -8.29 11.45
C ARG A 76 6.09 -8.16 9.94
N ALA A 77 4.98 -8.14 9.19
CA ALA A 77 5.02 -7.94 7.75
C ALA A 77 5.62 -6.57 7.38
N GLY A 78 5.20 -5.51 8.08
CA GLY A 78 5.75 -4.16 7.89
C GLY A 78 7.25 -4.09 8.23
N LYS A 79 7.65 -4.71 9.34
CA LYS A 79 9.06 -4.82 9.75
C LYS A 79 9.90 -5.51 8.67
N ASN A 80 9.50 -6.72 8.26
CA ASN A 80 10.25 -7.52 7.29
C ASN A 80 10.38 -6.78 5.93
N ALA A 81 9.30 -6.16 5.46
CA ALA A 81 9.32 -5.41 4.20
C ALA A 81 10.27 -4.21 4.26
N THR A 82 10.34 -3.54 5.41
CA THR A 82 11.27 -2.42 5.64
C THR A 82 12.71 -2.90 5.74
N GLU A 83 12.97 -3.98 6.49
CA GLU A 83 14.30 -4.59 6.64
C GLU A 83 14.87 -5.01 5.27
N ASN A 84 14.05 -5.55 4.38
CA ASN A 84 14.46 -5.90 3.02
C ASN A 84 14.88 -4.68 2.17
N MET A 85 14.42 -3.49 2.52
CA MET A 85 14.73 -2.24 1.83
C MET A 85 15.76 -1.36 2.56
N ILE A 86 16.29 -1.81 3.70
CA ILE A 86 17.11 -0.97 4.58
C ILE A 86 18.33 -0.38 3.88
N THR A 87 18.98 -1.16 3.01
CA THR A 87 20.13 -0.71 2.22
C THR A 87 19.75 0.40 1.23
N THR A 88 18.55 0.35 0.67
CA THR A 88 18.05 1.38 -0.25
C THR A 88 17.67 2.65 0.53
N ILE A 89 17.02 2.50 1.68
CA ILE A 89 16.67 3.62 2.57
C ILE A 89 17.95 4.36 3.00
N ASN A 90 18.97 3.64 3.46
CA ASN A 90 20.23 4.22 3.90
C ASN A 90 21.04 4.92 2.80
N LYS A 91 20.71 4.72 1.50
CA LYS A 91 21.35 5.46 0.40
C LYS A 91 20.71 6.83 0.17
N LEU A 92 19.51 7.05 0.69
CA LEU A 92 18.81 8.33 0.56
C LEU A 92 19.05 9.23 1.77
N LEU A 93 19.28 8.65 2.96
CA LEU A 93 19.63 9.37 4.19
C LEU A 93 21.12 9.75 4.25
#